data_AF-D4B1R8-F1
#
_entry.id   AF-D4B1R8-F1
#
_cell.length_a   1.000
_cell.length_b   1.000
_cell.length_c   1.000
_cell.angle_alpha   90.00
_cell.angle_beta   90.00
_cell.angle_gamma   90.00
#
_symmetry.space_group_name_H-M   'P 1'
#
loop_
_entity.id
_entity.type
_entity.pdbx_description
1 polymer ?
#
loop_
_entity_poly.entity_id
_entity_poly.type
_entity_poly.pdbx_seq_one_letter_code
_entity_poly.pdbx_strand_id
1 'polypeptide(L)'
;MFLRSTIHRAAKGVFFNTSCLSAHGFSSRVPGLIGSQFRRITGPTFGKCGRLRRIDDPSNIVRWKLQSHFPWGWVVYRISYSDEEAWQKMLHIMREEVVDSLKTYTRMDLLPFHEMIIMDDKAKFDGATSHDIRDHFTMWVADTVVPKMITAPSESEMKELRDPYKEDPGPEWIMGTRYNFCLFVDDICLESMEHMTTPVVKILAKNFGARKPEDRHYAVYPGWEDGETEESDEDVGWMYTSVVEIVENYNMMMETHEWYDEYRRPPNIWYPWTKDEFPGYWRKRTNVE
;
A
#
# COMPACT_ATOMS: atom_id res chain seq x y z
N MET A 1 -26.46 -38.16 -0.55
CA MET A 1 -25.94 -38.25 -1.93
C MET A 1 -25.53 -36.84 -2.31
N PHE A 2 -24.25 -36.49 -2.09
CA PHE A 2 -23.18 -36.42 -3.11
C PHE A 2 -23.39 -35.19 -4.03
N LEU A 3 -22.51 -34.19 -4.15
CA LEU A 3 -21.08 -34.07 -3.87
C LEU A 3 -20.72 -32.63 -3.46
N ARG A 4 -19.77 -32.50 -2.52
CA ARG A 4 -18.94 -31.31 -2.31
C ARG A 4 -18.02 -31.13 -3.53
N SER A 5 -17.87 -29.91 -4.03
CA SER A 5 -16.80 -29.56 -4.97
C SER A 5 -15.74 -28.75 -4.23
N THR A 6 -14.63 -29.42 -3.96
CA THR A 6 -13.37 -28.88 -3.47
C THR A 6 -12.48 -28.64 -4.69
N ILE A 7 -11.99 -27.42 -4.92
CA ILE A 7 -10.89 -27.20 -5.89
C ILE A 7 -9.80 -26.32 -5.26
N HIS A 8 -8.75 -27.03 -4.83
CA HIS A 8 -7.32 -26.75 -4.86
C HIS A 8 -6.74 -25.36 -4.49
N ARG A 9 -6.32 -25.28 -3.22
CA ARG A 9 -5.06 -24.65 -2.77
C ARG A 9 -3.87 -25.24 -3.55
N ALA A 10 -3.09 -24.40 -4.23
CA ALA A 10 -1.75 -24.73 -4.69
C ALA A 10 -0.73 -24.11 -3.74
N ALA A 11 -0.33 -24.87 -2.72
CA ALA A 11 0.84 -24.56 -1.91
C ALA A 11 2.11 -24.82 -2.75
N LYS A 12 2.94 -23.81 -2.96
CA LYS A 12 4.33 -24.01 -3.41
C LYS A 12 5.24 -23.79 -2.21
N GLY A 13 5.73 -24.91 -1.67
CA GLY A 13 6.84 -24.92 -0.72
C GLY A 13 8.13 -24.50 -1.42
N VAL A 14 8.80 -23.50 -0.86
CA VAL A 14 10.20 -23.21 -1.17
C VAL A 14 11.02 -23.66 0.04
N PHE A 15 11.92 -24.60 -0.21
CA PHE A 15 12.84 -25.16 0.75
C PHE A 15 13.80 -24.09 1.26
N PHE A 16 13.82 -23.89 2.58
CA PHE A 16 14.88 -23.16 3.28
C PHE A 16 16.18 -23.98 3.22
N ASN A 17 17.24 -23.37 2.69
CA ASN A 17 18.59 -23.89 2.84
C ASN A 17 19.28 -23.15 3.99
N THR A 18 19.47 -23.83 5.12
CA THR A 18 20.22 -23.37 6.28
C THR A 18 21.70 -23.74 6.16
N SER A 19 22.57 -22.74 6.14
CA SER A 19 24.01 -22.78 6.51
C SER A 19 24.56 -21.36 6.30
N CYS A 20 25.23 -20.66 7.21
CA CYS A 20 26.25 -21.06 8.18
C CYS A 20 26.25 -20.16 9.43
N LEU A 21 26.66 -20.77 10.56
CA LEU A 21 27.09 -20.16 11.81
C LEU A 21 28.45 -19.44 11.66
N SER A 22 28.67 -18.36 12.41
CA SER A 22 29.70 -18.35 13.47
C SER A 22 29.70 -17.03 14.26
N ALA A 23 29.70 -17.17 15.59
CA ALA A 23 29.83 -16.10 16.57
C ALA A 23 31.29 -15.72 16.83
N HIS A 24 31.55 -14.46 17.19
CA HIS A 24 32.57 -14.12 18.19
C HIS A 24 32.17 -12.84 18.93
N GLY A 25 32.10 -12.93 20.26
CA GLY A 25 31.91 -11.78 21.14
C GLY A 25 33.24 -11.14 21.52
N PHE A 26 33.20 -9.88 21.95
CA PHE A 26 34.15 -9.32 22.90
C PHE A 26 33.50 -8.18 23.71
N SER A 27 33.86 -8.15 24.98
CA SER A 27 33.35 -7.31 26.07
C SER A 27 34.26 -6.09 26.30
N SER A 28 33.69 -4.94 26.71
CA SER A 28 34.11 -4.16 27.90
C SER A 28 33.47 -2.74 27.95
N ARG A 29 33.45 -2.15 29.15
CA ARG A 29 32.61 -1.02 29.64
C ARG A 29 33.28 0.38 29.52
N VAL A 30 32.47 1.41 29.16
CA VAL A 30 32.16 2.76 29.82
C VAL A 30 33.32 3.66 30.34
N PRO A 31 33.32 5.04 30.41
CA PRO A 31 32.26 6.08 30.22
C PRO A 31 32.60 7.38 29.42
N GLY A 32 31.55 8.12 29.03
CA GLY A 32 31.40 9.58 29.26
C GLY A 32 31.96 10.58 28.23
N LEU A 33 31.08 11.29 27.51
CA LEU A 33 31.13 12.76 27.33
C LEU A 33 29.93 13.30 26.55
N ILE A 34 29.54 14.51 26.96
CA ILE A 34 28.43 15.35 26.56
C ILE A 34 28.56 15.82 25.11
N GLY A 35 27.45 15.83 24.38
CA GLY A 35 27.34 16.49 23.07
C GLY A 35 26.01 16.20 22.39
N SER A 36 25.13 17.20 22.37
CA SER A 36 23.89 17.18 21.58
C SER A 36 24.25 17.14 20.09
N GLN A 37 23.98 16.01 19.45
CA GLN A 37 23.90 15.89 18.01
C GLN A 37 22.71 15.00 17.67
N PHE A 38 21.76 15.55 16.92
CA PHE A 38 20.76 14.78 16.18
C PHE A 38 21.51 13.76 15.32
N ARG A 39 21.63 12.52 15.81
CA ARG A 39 22.10 11.42 15.00
C ARG A 39 20.97 11.04 14.06
N ARG A 40 21.16 11.32 12.76
CA ARG A 40 20.45 10.58 11.71
C ARG A 40 20.74 9.11 11.94
N ILE A 41 19.76 8.38 12.43
CA ILE A 41 19.81 6.92 12.46
C ILE A 41 19.49 6.49 11.03
N THR A 42 20.53 6.37 10.21
CA THR A 42 20.45 5.57 8.98
C THR A 42 20.37 4.12 9.43
N GLY A 43 19.15 3.56 9.45
CA GLY A 43 18.94 2.13 9.58
C GLY A 43 19.65 1.36 8.45
N PRO A 44 19.82 0.03 8.60
CA PRO A 44 20.55 -0.76 7.62
C PRO A 44 19.77 -0.82 6.30
N THR A 45 20.26 -0.09 5.29
CA THR A 45 19.78 -0.20 3.89
C THR A 45 20.32 -1.48 3.25
N PHE A 46 19.56 -2.57 3.31
CA PHE A 46 19.77 -3.79 2.50
C PHE A 46 18.38 -4.38 2.19
N GLY A 47 17.91 -4.52 0.94
CA GLY A 47 18.56 -4.35 -0.37
C GLY A 47 17.84 -3.33 -1.26
N LYS A 48 18.62 -2.46 -1.88
CA LYS A 48 18.17 -1.53 -2.93
C LYS A 48 17.77 -2.32 -4.18
N CYS A 49 16.56 -2.86 -4.19
CA CYS A 49 15.99 -3.50 -5.38
C CYS A 49 15.54 -2.41 -6.36
N GLY A 50 16.44 -2.04 -7.29
CA GLY A 50 16.06 -1.69 -8.66
C GLY A 50 15.73 -0.24 -9.04
N ARG A 51 16.65 0.74 -8.90
CA ARG A 51 16.77 2.00 -9.72
C ARG A 51 15.46 2.78 -10.08
N LEU A 52 14.36 2.61 -9.34
CA LEU A 52 13.00 3.02 -9.75
C LEU A 52 12.69 2.70 -11.23
N ARG A 53 13.13 1.53 -11.72
CA ARG A 53 13.09 1.20 -13.17
C ARG A 53 11.72 0.83 -13.68
N ARG A 54 10.81 0.36 -12.82
CA ARG A 54 9.50 -0.14 -13.25
C ARG A 54 8.54 1.01 -13.55
N ILE A 55 8.71 2.16 -12.90
CA ILE A 55 7.94 3.38 -13.15
C ILE A 55 8.05 3.84 -14.62
N ASP A 56 9.18 3.55 -15.27
CA ASP A 56 9.41 3.86 -16.69
C ASP A 56 8.56 3.02 -17.65
N ASP A 57 7.87 2.02 -17.14
CA ASP A 57 7.22 0.99 -17.94
C ASP A 57 8.23 0.35 -18.93
N PRO A 58 9.29 -0.33 -18.44
CA PRO A 58 10.39 -0.79 -19.28
C PRO A 58 9.94 -1.83 -20.33
N SER A 59 8.87 -2.57 -20.03
CA SER A 59 8.23 -3.50 -20.95
C SER A 59 7.31 -2.81 -21.97
N ASN A 60 7.16 -1.48 -21.86
CA ASN A 60 6.22 -0.62 -22.59
C ASN A 60 4.76 -1.09 -22.51
N ILE A 61 4.39 -1.93 -21.54
CA ILE A 61 3.07 -2.57 -21.50
C ILE A 61 1.98 -1.51 -21.30
N VAL A 62 2.20 -0.58 -20.39
CA VAL A 62 1.26 0.51 -20.11
C VAL A 62 1.16 1.45 -21.31
N ARG A 63 2.30 1.83 -21.89
CA ARG A 63 2.37 2.68 -23.10
C ARG A 63 1.73 2.02 -24.33
N TRP A 64 1.82 0.70 -24.46
CA TRP A 64 1.14 -0.04 -25.53
C TRP A 64 -0.37 -0.09 -25.37
N LYS A 65 -0.91 0.21 -24.18
CA LYS A 65 -2.35 0.21 -23.91
C LYS A 65 -2.96 1.61 -23.95
N LEU A 66 -2.19 2.66 -23.66
CA LEU A 66 -2.70 4.03 -23.50
C LEU A 66 -2.14 5.00 -24.55
N GLN A 67 -2.99 5.88 -25.10
CA GLN A 67 -2.68 6.87 -26.15
C GLN A 67 -1.87 8.08 -25.67
N SER A 68 -1.61 8.24 -24.36
CA SER A 68 -0.98 9.43 -23.79
C SER A 68 0.34 9.14 -23.08
N HIS A 69 1.14 10.19 -22.84
CA HIS A 69 2.15 10.13 -21.79
C HIS A 69 1.49 9.62 -20.49
N PHE A 70 2.11 8.61 -19.89
CA PHE A 70 1.59 7.93 -18.71
C PHE A 70 2.09 8.66 -17.46
N PRO A 71 1.20 9.35 -16.70
CA PRO A 71 1.61 9.97 -15.46
C PRO A 71 1.74 8.88 -14.39
N TRP A 72 2.72 9.04 -13.51
CA TRP A 72 2.90 8.16 -12.36
C TRP A 72 2.60 8.92 -11.07
N GLY A 73 2.17 8.21 -10.04
CA GLY A 73 1.82 8.82 -8.76
C GLY A 73 0.53 8.22 -8.19
N TRP A 74 0.39 8.34 -6.88
CA TRP A 74 -0.73 7.77 -6.15
C TRP A 74 -2.02 8.56 -6.34
N VAL A 75 -3.14 7.85 -6.33
CA VAL A 75 -4.44 8.43 -5.96
C VAL A 75 -4.57 8.27 -4.45
N VAL A 76 -4.73 9.37 -3.73
CA VAL A 76 -4.76 9.42 -2.26
C VAL A 76 -6.14 9.87 -1.80
N TYR A 77 -6.83 9.02 -1.04
CA TYR A 77 -8.11 9.33 -0.43
C TYR A 77 -7.92 9.83 0.99
N ARG A 78 -8.47 11.02 1.27
CA ARG A 78 -8.66 11.48 2.65
C ARG A 78 -9.99 10.92 3.15
N ILE A 79 -9.93 9.99 4.10
CA ILE A 79 -11.16 9.41 4.68
C ILE A 79 -11.39 9.83 6.13
N SER A 80 -10.39 10.43 6.77
CA SER A 80 -10.55 11.13 8.03
C SER A 80 -10.36 12.64 7.89
N TYR A 81 -11.28 13.36 8.53
CA TYR A 81 -11.29 14.82 8.65
C TYR A 81 -11.17 15.28 10.11
N SER A 82 -10.70 14.40 11.00
CA SER A 82 -10.59 14.67 12.44
C SER A 82 -9.45 15.62 12.79
N ASP A 83 -8.36 15.61 12.00
CA ASP A 83 -7.18 16.45 12.21
C ASP A 83 -6.67 17.05 10.89
N GLU A 84 -6.82 18.36 10.74
CA GLU A 84 -6.34 19.09 9.57
C GLU A 84 -4.83 19.34 9.60
N GLU A 85 -4.25 19.54 10.77
CA GLU A 85 -2.81 19.83 10.89
C GLU A 85 -2.00 18.57 10.56
N ALA A 86 -2.37 17.42 11.13
CA ALA A 86 -1.75 16.13 10.81
C ALA A 86 -1.91 15.80 9.32
N TRP A 87 -3.08 16.08 8.72
CA TRP A 87 -3.31 15.87 7.30
C TRP A 87 -2.37 16.70 6.42
N GLN A 88 -2.22 18.00 6.70
CA GLN A 88 -1.29 18.85 5.94
C GLN A 88 0.16 18.41 6.10
N LYS A 89 0.57 17.98 7.30
CA LYS A 89 1.90 17.40 7.54
C LYS A 89 2.10 16.10 6.75
N MET A 90 1.11 15.20 6.74
CA MET A 90 1.15 13.95 5.97
C MET A 90 1.32 14.23 4.46
N LEU A 91 0.52 15.13 3.90
CA LEU A 91 0.65 15.54 2.49
C LEU A 91 2.01 16.17 2.18
N HIS A 92 2.56 16.96 3.10
CA HIS A 92 3.88 17.54 2.95
C HIS A 92 4.95 16.44 2.87
N ILE A 93 4.96 15.48 3.81
CA ILE A 93 5.89 14.35 3.81
C ILE A 93 5.77 13.52 2.54
N MET A 94 4.55 13.18 2.10
CA MET A 94 4.35 12.43 0.86
C MET A 94 4.97 13.13 -0.36
N ARG A 95 4.86 14.46 -0.45
CA ARG A 95 5.43 15.25 -1.55
C ARG A 95 6.94 15.37 -1.45
N GLU A 96 7.48 15.55 -0.25
CA GLU A 96 8.93 15.57 -0.03
C GLU A 96 9.57 14.22 -0.36
N GLU A 97 8.93 13.12 0.06
CA GLU A 97 9.41 11.76 -0.21
C GLU A 97 9.54 11.50 -1.71
N VAL A 98 8.58 11.94 -2.52
CA VAL A 98 8.69 11.87 -4.00
C VAL A 98 9.99 12.52 -4.47
N VAL A 99 10.28 13.74 -4.02
CA VAL A 99 11.47 14.46 -4.47
C VAL A 99 12.75 13.79 -3.95
N ASP A 100 12.78 13.37 -2.69
CA ASP A 100 13.97 12.84 -2.05
C ASP A 100 14.32 11.41 -2.50
N SER A 101 13.31 10.55 -2.71
CA SER A 101 13.50 9.27 -3.38
C SER A 101 14.07 9.46 -4.79
N LEU A 102 13.51 10.36 -5.60
CA LEU A 102 14.02 10.59 -6.96
C LEU A 102 15.46 11.11 -6.97
N LYS A 103 15.85 11.99 -6.04
CA LYS A 103 17.26 12.40 -5.88
C LYS A 103 18.15 11.21 -5.50
N THR A 104 17.71 10.41 -4.52
CA THR A 104 18.45 9.26 -4.00
C THR A 104 18.72 8.21 -5.08
N TYR A 105 17.74 7.99 -5.96
CA TYR A 105 17.83 7.05 -7.07
C TYR A 105 18.39 7.65 -8.36
N THR A 106 18.74 8.94 -8.36
CA THR A 106 19.22 9.70 -9.54
C THR A 106 18.21 9.64 -10.70
N ARG A 107 16.93 9.83 -10.39
CA ARG A 107 15.78 9.71 -11.30
C ARG A 107 14.90 10.97 -11.36
N MET A 108 15.51 12.14 -11.22
CA MET A 108 14.78 13.42 -11.32
C MET A 108 14.10 13.64 -12.68
N ASP A 109 14.48 12.87 -13.71
CA ASP A 109 13.79 12.81 -15.00
C ASP A 109 12.33 12.33 -14.91
N LEU A 110 11.96 11.60 -13.84
CA LEU A 110 10.59 11.17 -13.57
C LEU A 110 9.71 12.28 -13.00
N LEU A 111 10.29 13.26 -12.32
CA LEU A 111 9.52 14.29 -11.59
C LEU A 111 8.52 15.06 -12.48
N PRO A 112 8.85 15.47 -13.72
CA PRO A 112 7.90 16.16 -14.59
C PRO A 112 6.64 15.36 -14.95
N PHE A 113 6.67 14.03 -14.79
CA PHE A 113 5.54 13.13 -15.07
C PHE A 113 4.83 12.64 -13.81
N HIS A 114 5.26 13.13 -12.64
CA HIS A 114 4.64 12.78 -11.37
C HIS A 114 3.34 13.56 -11.16
N GLU A 115 2.26 12.84 -10.88
CA GLU A 115 0.93 13.37 -10.62
C GLU A 115 0.28 12.61 -9.46
N MET A 116 0.31 13.22 -8.28
CA MET A 116 -0.41 12.72 -7.10
C MET A 116 -1.82 13.34 -7.07
N ILE A 117 -2.84 12.51 -7.18
CA ILE A 117 -4.24 12.94 -7.15
C ILE A 117 -4.75 12.85 -5.72
N ILE A 118 -5.26 13.96 -5.20
CA ILE A 118 -5.87 14.00 -3.87
C ILE A 118 -7.39 13.98 -4.02
N MET A 119 -8.01 12.92 -3.52
CA MET A 119 -9.46 12.77 -3.39
C MET A 119 -9.87 13.30 -2.01
N ASP A 120 -10.13 14.61 -1.94
CA ASP A 120 -10.51 15.33 -0.73
C ASP A 120 -11.93 15.91 -0.91
N ASP A 121 -12.93 15.09 -0.60
CA ASP A 121 -14.34 15.45 -0.60
C ASP A 121 -14.99 14.89 0.67
N LYS A 122 -15.08 15.76 1.70
CA LYS A 122 -15.61 15.38 3.01
C LYS A 122 -17.02 14.82 2.94
N ALA A 123 -17.87 15.36 2.07
CA ALA A 123 -19.26 14.90 1.96
C ALA A 123 -19.34 13.45 1.43
N LYS A 124 -18.30 13.00 0.73
CA LYS A 124 -18.24 11.69 0.09
C LYS A 124 -17.41 10.67 0.85
N PHE A 125 -16.33 11.11 1.50
CA PHE A 125 -15.29 10.21 2.01
C PHE A 125 -15.12 10.21 3.53
N ASP A 126 -15.75 11.13 4.27
CA ASP A 126 -15.64 11.15 5.74
C ASP A 126 -16.20 9.87 6.36
N GLY A 127 -15.33 9.08 6.99
CA GLY A 127 -15.66 7.77 7.57
C GLY A 127 -15.88 6.64 6.55
N ALA A 128 -15.51 6.83 5.28
CA ALA A 128 -15.65 5.79 4.26
C ALA A 128 -14.80 4.54 4.60
N THR A 129 -15.34 3.35 4.33
CA THR A 129 -14.63 2.08 4.55
C THR A 129 -13.68 1.75 3.40
N SER A 130 -12.78 0.77 3.60
CA SER A 130 -11.95 0.23 2.52
C SER A 130 -12.80 -0.28 1.34
N HIS A 131 -13.98 -0.84 1.60
CA HIS A 131 -14.90 -1.28 0.55
C HIS A 131 -15.48 -0.09 -0.25
N ASP A 132 -15.90 0.99 0.43
CA ASP A 132 -16.45 2.17 -0.25
C ASP A 132 -15.40 2.85 -1.14
N ILE A 133 -14.15 2.92 -0.65
CA ILE A 133 -13.03 3.44 -1.43
C ILE A 133 -12.72 2.54 -2.63
N ARG A 134 -12.77 1.21 -2.47
CA ARG A 134 -12.54 0.27 -3.57
C ARG A 134 -13.61 0.38 -4.66
N ASP A 135 -14.89 0.52 -4.28
CA ASP A 135 -15.99 0.73 -5.23
C ASP A 135 -15.78 2.02 -6.01
N HIS A 136 -15.50 3.12 -5.31
CA HIS A 136 -15.27 4.41 -5.93
C HIS A 136 -14.02 4.40 -6.83
N PHE A 137 -12.92 3.83 -6.35
CA PHE A 137 -11.67 3.76 -7.09
C PHE A 137 -11.84 2.93 -8.37
N THR A 138 -12.60 1.83 -8.33
CA THR A 138 -12.94 1.04 -9.53
C THR A 138 -13.65 1.90 -10.58
N MET A 139 -14.61 2.73 -10.17
CA MET A 139 -15.28 3.68 -11.08
C MET A 139 -14.32 4.72 -11.64
N TRP A 140 -13.51 5.32 -10.77
CA TRP A 140 -12.53 6.32 -11.18
C TRP A 140 -11.52 5.76 -12.19
N VAL A 141 -11.05 4.52 -11.99
CA VAL A 141 -10.15 3.84 -12.93
C VAL A 141 -10.84 3.67 -14.28
N ALA A 142 -12.08 3.18 -14.31
CA ALA A 142 -12.83 3.01 -15.56
C ALA A 142 -12.99 4.35 -16.31
N ASP A 143 -13.40 5.40 -15.60
CA ASP A 143 -13.61 6.73 -16.18
C ASP A 143 -12.31 7.38 -16.67
N THR A 144 -11.18 7.06 -16.04
CA THR A 144 -9.87 7.62 -16.37
C THR A 144 -9.16 6.86 -17.49
N VAL A 145 -9.27 5.53 -17.50
CA VAL A 145 -8.55 4.64 -18.41
C VAL A 145 -9.25 4.56 -19.76
N VAL A 146 -10.57 4.36 -19.78
CA VAL A 146 -11.32 4.12 -21.03
C VAL A 146 -11.07 5.19 -22.10
N PRO A 147 -11.14 6.50 -21.80
CA PRO A 147 -10.88 7.54 -22.80
C PRO A 147 -9.43 7.56 -23.31
N LYS A 148 -8.49 6.95 -22.58
CA LYS A 148 -7.07 6.92 -22.89
C LYS A 148 -6.64 5.63 -23.57
N MET A 149 -7.49 4.61 -23.68
CA MET A 149 -7.11 3.35 -24.30
C MET A 149 -6.89 3.50 -25.81
N ILE A 150 -5.83 2.86 -26.35
CA ILE A 150 -5.57 2.83 -27.80
C ILE A 150 -6.70 2.15 -28.55
N THR A 151 -7.14 1.00 -28.03
CA THR A 151 -8.28 0.24 -28.55
C THR A 151 -9.44 0.43 -27.59
N ALA A 152 -10.59 0.88 -28.12
CA ALA A 152 -11.80 0.99 -27.33
C ALA A 152 -12.20 -0.39 -26.78
N PRO A 153 -12.48 -0.51 -25.47
CA PRO A 153 -12.94 -1.77 -24.90
C PRO A 153 -14.33 -2.13 -25.46
N SER A 154 -14.57 -3.43 -25.63
CA SER A 154 -15.90 -3.97 -25.90
C SER A 154 -16.87 -3.69 -24.74
N GLU A 155 -18.17 -3.87 -24.96
CA GLU A 155 -19.18 -3.72 -23.90
C GLU A 155 -18.94 -4.67 -22.71
N SER A 156 -18.46 -5.89 -22.99
CA SER A 156 -18.09 -6.85 -21.94
C SER A 156 -16.90 -6.35 -21.13
N GLU A 157 -15.84 -5.91 -21.78
CA GLU A 157 -14.64 -5.37 -21.10
C GLU A 157 -14.96 -4.10 -20.31
N MET A 158 -15.85 -3.24 -20.83
CA MET A 158 -16.32 -2.05 -20.10
C MET A 158 -17.09 -2.44 -18.83
N LYS A 159 -17.94 -3.46 -18.92
CA LYS A 159 -18.68 -3.97 -17.76
C LYS A 159 -17.72 -4.55 -16.72
N GLU A 160 -16.73 -5.32 -17.16
CA GLU A 160 -15.73 -5.92 -16.28
C GLU A 160 -14.83 -4.89 -15.59
N LEU A 161 -14.38 -3.87 -16.32
CA LEU A 161 -13.57 -2.77 -15.76
C LEU A 161 -14.34 -1.98 -14.68
N ARG A 162 -15.67 -1.98 -14.77
CA ARG A 162 -16.59 -1.31 -13.84
C ARG A 162 -17.16 -2.24 -12.76
N ASP A 163 -16.77 -3.51 -12.73
CA ASP A 163 -17.25 -4.42 -11.70
C ASP A 163 -16.22 -4.52 -10.57
N PRO A 164 -16.47 -3.91 -9.39
CA PRO A 164 -15.54 -3.99 -8.27
C PRO A 164 -15.53 -5.38 -7.62
N TYR A 165 -16.46 -6.28 -7.96
CA TYR A 165 -16.65 -7.59 -7.33
C TYR A 165 -16.22 -8.77 -8.21
N LYS A 166 -15.65 -8.49 -9.38
CA LYS A 166 -15.20 -9.53 -10.29
C LYS A 166 -13.98 -10.23 -9.69
N GLU A 167 -13.94 -11.56 -9.79
CA GLU A 167 -12.88 -12.39 -9.21
C GLU A 167 -11.57 -12.31 -10.02
N ASP A 168 -11.67 -12.31 -11.34
CA ASP A 168 -10.52 -12.13 -12.21
C ASP A 168 -10.13 -10.64 -12.29
N PRO A 169 -8.90 -10.27 -12.62
CA PRO A 169 -8.59 -8.87 -12.86
C PRO A 169 -9.03 -8.42 -14.28
N GLY A 170 -9.34 -7.13 -14.44
CA GLY A 170 -9.74 -6.56 -15.73
C GLY A 170 -8.54 -6.21 -16.63
N PRO A 171 -8.78 -5.59 -17.80
CA PRO A 171 -7.71 -5.18 -18.71
C PRO A 171 -6.71 -4.21 -18.07
N GLU A 172 -7.11 -3.50 -17.00
CA GLU A 172 -6.28 -2.59 -16.20
C GLU A 172 -5.20 -3.30 -15.38
N TRP A 173 -5.27 -4.62 -15.19
CA TRP A 173 -4.32 -5.40 -14.39
C TRP A 173 -2.86 -5.13 -14.71
N ILE A 174 -2.58 -4.89 -15.99
CA ILE A 174 -1.24 -4.69 -16.53
C ILE A 174 -0.91 -3.21 -16.76
N MET A 175 -1.78 -2.29 -16.34
CA MET A 175 -1.62 -0.85 -16.52
C MET A 175 -0.87 -0.18 -15.35
N GLY A 176 -0.21 -0.97 -14.51
CA GLY A 176 0.67 -0.51 -13.44
C GLY A 176 -0.05 0.00 -12.20
N THR A 177 0.74 0.54 -11.26
CA THR A 177 0.29 0.84 -9.90
C THR A 177 -0.92 1.75 -9.85
N ARG A 178 -0.89 2.84 -10.62
CA ARG A 178 -1.88 3.92 -10.58
C ARG A 178 -3.33 3.47 -10.74
N TYR A 179 -3.55 2.37 -11.46
CA TYR A 179 -4.89 1.88 -11.79
C TYR A 179 -5.26 0.59 -11.06
N ASN A 180 -4.34 0.01 -10.29
CA ASN A 180 -4.56 -1.20 -9.51
C ASN A 180 -4.53 -0.94 -8.01
N PHE A 181 -3.90 0.16 -7.58
CA PHE A 181 -3.73 0.49 -6.17
C PHE A 181 -3.97 1.98 -5.92
N CYS A 182 -4.51 2.30 -4.74
CA CYS A 182 -4.60 3.67 -4.24
C CYS A 182 -4.14 3.74 -2.79
N LEU A 183 -3.88 4.95 -2.31
CA LEU A 183 -3.65 5.21 -0.90
C LEU A 183 -4.93 5.73 -0.24
N PHE A 184 -5.13 5.40 1.03
CA PHE A 184 -6.13 6.08 1.85
C PHE A 184 -5.61 6.36 3.26
N VAL A 185 -6.09 7.45 3.84
CA VAL A 185 -5.60 8.02 5.09
C VAL A 185 -6.78 8.21 6.05
N ASP A 186 -6.77 7.43 7.12
CA ASP A 186 -7.78 7.43 8.18
C ASP A 186 -7.22 8.02 9.49
N ASP A 187 -7.99 7.92 10.58
CA ASP A 187 -7.57 8.44 11.87
C ASP A 187 -6.27 7.80 12.38
N ILE A 188 -6.04 6.50 12.13
CA ILE A 188 -4.82 5.81 12.56
C ILE A 188 -3.62 6.36 11.80
N CYS A 189 -3.77 6.61 10.50
CA CYS A 189 -2.73 7.25 9.70
C CYS A 189 -2.39 8.66 10.20
N LEU A 190 -3.41 9.48 10.52
CA LEU A 190 -3.18 10.84 11.04
C LEU A 190 -2.51 10.82 12.42
N GLU A 191 -3.00 9.99 13.34
CA GLU A 191 -2.43 9.82 14.68
C GLU A 191 -1.00 9.26 14.65
N SER A 192 -0.66 8.45 13.65
CA SER A 192 0.70 7.91 13.50
C SER A 192 1.77 9.00 13.38
N MET A 193 1.40 10.21 12.97
CA MET A 193 2.29 11.37 12.90
C MET A 193 2.90 11.74 14.26
N GLU A 194 2.18 11.47 15.35
CA GLU A 194 2.63 11.78 16.71
C GLU A 194 3.12 10.54 17.45
N HIS A 195 2.56 9.37 17.11
CA HIS A 195 2.78 8.14 17.86
C HIS A 195 3.83 7.20 17.25
N MET A 196 4.23 7.40 16.00
CA MET A 196 5.19 6.54 15.32
C MET A 196 6.41 7.34 14.84
N THR A 197 7.59 6.73 14.93
CA THR A 197 8.82 7.29 14.33
C THR A 197 8.69 7.47 12.83
N THR A 198 7.99 6.54 12.19
CA THR A 198 7.71 6.55 10.76
C THR A 198 6.20 6.46 10.58
N PRO A 199 5.53 7.58 10.21
CA PRO A 199 4.09 7.60 10.00
C PRO A 199 3.66 6.64 8.89
N VAL A 200 2.41 6.17 8.97
CA VAL A 200 1.89 5.15 8.06
C VAL A 200 0.71 5.66 7.24
N VAL A 201 0.55 5.04 6.08
CA VAL A 201 -0.59 5.20 5.16
C VAL A 201 -1.09 3.82 4.77
N LYS A 202 -2.30 3.71 4.21
CA LYS A 202 -2.85 2.43 3.77
C LYS A 202 -2.76 2.30 2.26
N ILE A 203 -2.18 1.23 1.75
CA ILE A 203 -2.30 0.83 0.34
C ILE A 203 -3.54 -0.04 0.22
N LEU A 204 -4.45 0.33 -0.68
CA LEU A 204 -5.60 -0.46 -1.07
C LEU A 204 -5.36 -1.07 -2.45
N ALA A 205 -5.65 -2.36 -2.58
CA ALA A 205 -5.62 -3.07 -3.85
C ALA A 205 -7.04 -3.22 -4.41
N LYS A 206 -7.23 -2.80 -5.66
CA LYS A 206 -8.53 -2.75 -6.34
C LYS A 206 -9.19 -4.12 -6.44
N ASN A 207 -8.41 -5.13 -6.85
CA ASN A 207 -8.93 -6.46 -7.21
C ASN A 207 -8.81 -7.48 -6.07
N PHE A 208 -8.52 -7.03 -4.85
CA PHE A 208 -8.32 -7.90 -3.67
C PHE A 208 -9.23 -7.45 -2.55
N GLY A 209 -9.72 -8.40 -1.73
CA GLY A 209 -10.60 -8.11 -0.60
C GLY A 209 -11.95 -7.46 -0.97
N ALA A 210 -12.35 -7.53 -2.24
CA ALA A 210 -13.63 -7.02 -2.69
C ALA A 210 -14.78 -7.86 -2.13
N ARG A 211 -15.78 -7.19 -1.55
CA ARG A 211 -16.97 -7.82 -0.99
C ARG A 211 -18.20 -7.10 -1.46
N LYS A 212 -19.22 -7.87 -1.85
CA LYS A 212 -20.53 -7.32 -2.17
C LYS A 212 -21.13 -6.65 -0.92
N PRO A 213 -21.97 -5.62 -1.08
CA PRO A 213 -22.53 -4.88 0.05
C PRO A 213 -23.15 -5.76 1.14
N GLU A 214 -23.83 -6.84 0.74
CA GLU A 214 -24.44 -7.82 1.64
C GLU A 214 -23.43 -8.58 2.53
N ASP A 215 -22.17 -8.69 2.09
CA ASP A 215 -21.11 -9.48 2.74
C ASP A 215 -20.12 -8.60 3.55
N ARG A 216 -20.36 -7.28 3.64
CA ARG A 216 -19.49 -6.32 4.36
C ARG A 216 -19.72 -6.29 5.87
N HIS A 217 -20.81 -6.88 6.33
CA HIS A 217 -21.14 -6.95 7.75
C HIS A 217 -20.62 -8.26 8.37
N TYR A 218 -19.31 -8.35 8.51
CA TYR A 218 -18.64 -9.47 9.16
C TYR A 218 -18.00 -9.05 10.48
N ALA A 219 -17.80 -10.03 11.36
CA ALA A 219 -17.06 -9.83 12.59
C ALA A 219 -15.56 -9.94 12.28
N VAL A 220 -14.82 -8.86 12.54
CA VAL A 220 -13.36 -8.88 12.45
C VAL A 220 -12.80 -9.80 13.53
N TYR A 221 -11.88 -10.70 13.16
CA TYR A 221 -11.28 -11.63 14.10
C TYR A 221 -10.46 -10.88 15.18
N PRO A 222 -10.59 -11.25 16.47
CA PRO A 222 -9.93 -10.54 17.56
C PRO A 222 -8.42 -10.36 17.37
N GLY A 223 -7.96 -9.11 17.48
CA GLY A 223 -6.54 -8.77 17.35
C GLY A 223 -6.11 -8.31 15.96
N TRP A 224 -6.95 -8.52 14.94
CA TRP A 224 -6.78 -7.96 13.60
C TRP A 224 -7.59 -6.67 13.44
N GLU A 225 -7.24 -5.87 12.44
CA GLU A 225 -8.04 -4.69 12.06
C GLU A 225 -9.06 -4.99 10.97
N ASP A 226 -8.89 -6.13 10.29
CA ASP A 226 -9.80 -6.58 9.24
C ASP A 226 -9.66 -8.11 9.01
N GLY A 227 -10.64 -8.73 8.35
CA GLY A 227 -10.73 -10.16 8.06
C GLY A 227 -11.40 -10.99 9.15
N GLU A 228 -11.91 -12.15 8.79
CA GLU A 228 -12.81 -12.99 9.61
C GLU A 228 -12.09 -14.14 10.32
N THR A 229 -10.87 -14.45 9.89
CA THR A 229 -10.14 -15.63 10.34
C THR A 229 -8.95 -15.25 11.22
N GLU A 230 -8.32 -16.25 11.84
CA GLU A 230 -7.06 -16.07 12.57
C GLU A 230 -5.82 -16.08 11.68
N GLU A 231 -5.99 -16.41 10.39
CA GLU A 231 -4.91 -16.66 9.44
C GLU A 231 -4.18 -15.36 9.09
N SER A 232 -2.89 -15.29 9.37
CA SER A 232 -2.11 -14.05 9.18
C SER A 232 -1.95 -13.64 7.71
N ASP A 233 -2.26 -14.52 6.77
CA ASP A 233 -2.19 -14.33 5.32
C ASP A 233 -3.57 -14.10 4.68
N GLU A 234 -4.66 -13.99 5.46
CA GLU A 234 -5.97 -13.59 4.93
C GLU A 234 -5.87 -12.21 4.27
N ASP A 235 -6.17 -12.15 2.97
CA ASP A 235 -6.09 -10.93 2.16
C ASP A 235 -7.38 -10.10 2.29
N VAL A 236 -7.29 -8.98 2.99
CA VAL A 236 -8.39 -8.02 3.17
C VAL A 236 -8.37 -6.90 2.13
N GLY A 237 -7.42 -6.98 1.19
CA GLY A 237 -7.27 -6.07 0.06
C GLY A 237 -6.72 -4.69 0.43
N TRP A 238 -6.14 -4.55 1.62
CA TRP A 238 -5.39 -3.36 2.02
C TRP A 238 -4.34 -3.69 3.08
N MET A 239 -3.26 -2.91 3.12
CA MET A 239 -2.19 -3.04 4.13
C MET A 239 -1.65 -1.68 4.55
N TYR A 240 -1.01 -1.62 5.72
CA TYR A 240 -0.23 -0.45 6.10
C TYR A 240 1.12 -0.44 5.40
N THR A 241 1.61 0.75 5.08
CA THR A 241 2.99 1.00 4.70
C THR A 241 3.48 2.28 5.35
N SER A 242 4.80 2.39 5.51
CA SER A 242 5.43 3.65 5.85
C SER A 242 5.20 4.71 4.75
N VAL A 243 4.94 5.95 5.16
CA VAL A 243 4.82 7.09 4.24
C VAL A 243 6.13 7.36 3.47
N VAL A 244 7.29 7.02 4.04
CA VAL A 244 8.59 7.20 3.37
C VAL A 244 8.89 6.10 2.35
N GLU A 245 8.07 5.04 2.29
CA GLU A 245 8.25 3.93 1.35
C GLU A 245 7.31 4.04 0.15
N ILE A 246 6.47 5.09 0.05
CA ILE A 246 5.41 5.16 -0.97
C ILE A 246 5.95 5.16 -2.41
N VAL A 247 7.15 5.67 -2.66
CA VAL A 247 7.75 5.69 -4.01
C VAL A 247 8.30 4.31 -4.38
N GLU A 248 8.93 3.62 -3.43
CA GLU A 248 9.42 2.26 -3.63
C GLU A 248 8.28 1.27 -3.81
N ASN A 249 7.25 1.36 -2.96
CA ASN A 249 6.01 0.61 -3.13
C ASN A 249 5.37 0.91 -4.48
N TYR A 250 5.33 2.18 -4.90
CA TYR A 250 4.77 2.52 -6.22
C TYR A 250 5.54 1.83 -7.33
N ASN A 251 6.88 1.88 -7.29
CA ASN A 251 7.73 1.21 -8.28
C ASN A 251 7.51 -0.31 -8.25
N MET A 252 7.43 -0.91 -7.08
CA MET A 252 7.27 -2.35 -6.94
C MET A 252 5.94 -2.83 -7.52
N MET A 253 4.84 -2.19 -7.09
CA MET A 253 3.46 -2.49 -7.47
C MET A 253 3.12 -2.18 -8.95
N MET A 254 4.09 -1.69 -9.74
CA MET A 254 3.95 -1.63 -11.19
C MET A 254 3.74 -3.03 -11.77
N GLU A 255 4.23 -4.04 -11.07
CA GLU A 255 3.94 -5.44 -11.29
C GLU A 255 2.93 -5.91 -10.24
N THR A 256 1.65 -6.00 -10.59
CA THR A 256 0.54 -6.22 -9.64
C THR A 256 0.65 -7.51 -8.82
N HIS A 257 1.43 -8.50 -9.28
CA HIS A 257 1.67 -9.74 -8.54
C HIS A 257 2.58 -9.54 -7.31
N GLU A 258 3.34 -8.45 -7.24
CA GLU A 258 4.17 -8.10 -6.07
C GLU A 258 3.32 -7.88 -4.82
N TRP A 259 2.01 -7.62 -4.98
CA TRP A 259 1.06 -7.62 -3.87
C TRP A 259 1.16 -8.88 -3.01
N TYR A 260 1.28 -10.07 -3.62
CA TYR A 260 1.32 -11.33 -2.87
C TYR A 260 2.55 -11.48 -1.97
N ASP A 261 3.68 -10.92 -2.40
CA ASP A 261 4.94 -11.00 -1.65
C ASP A 261 4.99 -9.93 -0.54
N GLU A 262 4.48 -8.74 -0.86
CA GLU A 262 4.49 -7.57 0.02
C GLU A 262 3.34 -7.51 1.02
N TYR A 263 2.23 -8.19 0.75
CA TYR A 263 1.02 -8.07 1.55
C TYR A 263 1.25 -8.42 3.01
N ARG A 264 0.83 -7.53 3.91
CA ARG A 264 0.80 -7.77 5.36
C ARG A 264 -0.58 -7.46 5.90
N ARG A 265 -1.22 -8.49 6.48
CA ARG A 265 -2.55 -8.34 7.07
C ARG A 265 -2.52 -7.34 8.23
N PRO A 266 -3.33 -6.27 8.19
CA PRO A 266 -3.40 -5.26 9.25
C PRO A 266 -3.80 -5.85 10.62
N PRO A 267 -3.05 -5.56 11.70
CA PRO A 267 -2.18 -4.39 11.86
C PRO A 267 -0.69 -4.63 11.54
N ASN A 268 -0.31 -5.77 10.96
CA ASN A 268 1.10 -6.06 10.70
C ASN A 268 1.68 -5.12 9.62
N ILE A 269 2.98 -4.85 9.76
CA ILE A 269 3.85 -4.16 8.77
C ILE A 269 5.11 -5.01 8.58
N TRP A 270 5.99 -4.65 7.63
CA TRP A 270 7.20 -5.42 7.34
C TRP A 270 8.30 -5.33 8.40
N TYR A 271 8.45 -4.18 9.05
CA TYR A 271 9.55 -3.94 10.00
C TYR A 271 9.08 -3.54 11.42
N PRO A 272 8.17 -4.30 12.06
CA PRO A 272 7.84 -4.08 13.45
C PRO A 272 8.94 -4.73 14.30
N TRP A 273 9.68 -3.93 15.06
CA TRP A 273 10.64 -4.45 16.04
C TRP A 273 9.90 -5.08 17.23
N THR A 274 8.75 -4.52 17.60
CA THR A 274 7.89 -4.98 18.70
C THR A 274 6.41 -4.70 18.41
N LYS A 275 5.51 -5.39 19.12
CA LYS A 275 4.05 -5.24 18.93
C LYS A 275 3.53 -3.83 19.22
N ASP A 276 4.25 -3.06 20.02
CA ASP A 276 3.88 -1.69 20.33
C ASP A 276 4.24 -0.67 19.25
N GLU A 277 4.90 -1.13 18.18
CA GLU A 277 5.13 -0.35 16.96
C GLU A 277 4.04 -0.61 15.89
N PHE A 278 3.06 -1.48 16.17
CA PHE A 278 1.94 -1.65 15.26
C PHE A 278 1.08 -0.38 15.20
N PRO A 279 0.62 0.01 14.00
CA PRO A 279 -0.36 1.07 13.85
C PRO A 279 -1.55 0.86 14.80
N GLY A 280 -1.99 1.94 15.44
CA GLY A 280 -3.11 1.95 16.37
C GLY A 280 -2.85 1.36 17.76
N TYR A 281 -1.67 0.78 18.02
CA TYR A 281 -1.39 0.18 19.32
C TYR A 281 -1.51 1.18 20.49
N TRP A 282 -1.19 2.46 20.26
CA TRP A 282 -1.30 3.53 21.26
C TRP A 282 -2.72 3.70 21.82
N ARG A 283 -3.77 3.47 21.00
CA ARG A 283 -5.17 3.53 21.46
C ARG A 283 -5.52 2.49 22.51
N LYS A 284 -4.74 1.41 22.60
CA LYS A 284 -4.91 0.35 23.62
C LYS A 284 -4.21 0.71 24.93
N ARG A 285 -3.21 1.60 24.91
CA ARG A 285 -2.50 2.07 26.11
C ARG A 285 -3.35 3.05 26.93
N THR A 286 -4.17 3.87 26.27
CA THR A 286 -4.99 4.90 26.91
C THR A 286 -6.23 4.37 27.64
N ASN A 287 -6.62 3.11 27.41
CA ASN A 287 -7.78 2.47 28.04
C ASN A 287 -7.45 1.71 29.34
N VAL A 288 -6.30 1.99 29.97
CA VAL A 288 -5.81 1.32 31.20
C VAL A 288 -5.74 2.29 32.40
N GLU A 289 -6.36 3.47 32.30
CA GLU A 289 -6.61 4.36 33.45
C GLU A 289 -8.01 4.16 34.03
#